data_AF-A0A852HCI0-F1
#
_entry.id   AF-A0A852HCI0-F1
#
_cell.length_a   1.000
_cell.length_b   1.000
_cell.length_c   1.000
_cell.angle_alpha   90.00
_cell.angle_beta   90.00
_cell.angle_gamma   90.00
#
_symmetry.space_group_name_H-M   'P 1'
#
loop_
_entity.id
_entity.type
_entity.pdbx_description
1 polymer ?
#
loop_
_entity_poly.entity_id
_entity_poly.type
_entity_poly.pdbx_seq_one_letter_code
_entity_poly.pdbx_strand_id
1 'polypeptide(L)'
;GQSYEIRMLDNRKAGDIPEINGKLVKSIIRVVFHDRRLQYTEHQQLEGWKWNRPGDRLLDLDIPMSVGVIDIKTNPSQLNAVEFLWDPTKCTSAFIQV
;
A
#
# COMPACT_ATOMS: atom_id res chain seq x y z
N GLY A 1 -16.55 1.17 0.67
CA GLY A 1 -16.03 1.25 2.06
C GLY A 1 -15.64 2.69 2.32
N GLN A 2 -15.34 3.04 3.57
CA GLN A 2 -14.78 4.36 3.86
C GLN A 2 -13.32 4.41 3.39
N SER A 3 -12.94 5.45 2.65
CA SER A 3 -11.55 5.71 2.27
C SER A 3 -10.83 6.45 3.39
N TYR A 4 -9.58 6.05 3.68
CA TYR A 4 -8.72 6.65 4.70
C TYR A 4 -7.42 7.17 4.08
N GLU A 5 -6.99 8.36 4.50
CA GLU A 5 -5.76 8.98 4.02
C GLU A 5 -4.52 8.41 4.71
N ILE A 6 -3.51 8.05 3.93
CA ILE A 6 -2.14 7.83 4.37
C ILE A 6 -1.26 8.89 3.71
N ARG A 7 -0.74 9.82 4.52
CA ARG A 7 0.21 10.85 4.05
C ARG A 7 1.61 10.27 3.95
N MET A 8 2.22 10.40 2.77
CA MET A 8 3.58 9.98 2.52
C MET A 8 4.52 11.14 2.83
N LEU A 9 5.46 10.93 3.76
CA LEU A 9 6.35 11.98 4.26
C LEU A 9 7.80 11.52 4.17
N ASP A 10 8.66 12.42 3.71
CA ASP A 10 10.11 12.30 3.83
C ASP A 10 10.60 13.15 4.99
N ASN A 11 10.88 12.51 6.12
CA ASN A 11 11.37 13.17 7.34
C ASN A 11 12.88 12.96 7.55
N ARG A 12 13.63 12.59 6.51
CA ARG A 12 15.09 12.41 6.59
C ARG A 12 15.77 13.74 6.95
N LYS A 13 16.89 13.69 7.69
CA LYS A 13 17.69 14.89 7.96
C LYS A 13 18.51 15.26 6.73
N ALA A 14 18.86 16.54 6.60
CA ALA A 14 19.75 16.99 5.53
C ALA A 14 21.10 16.24 5.60
N GLY A 15 21.42 15.49 4.55
CA GLY A 15 22.62 14.64 4.47
C GLY A 15 22.36 13.14 4.67
N ASP A 16 21.17 12.74 5.14
CA ASP A 16 20.81 11.33 5.27
C ASP A 16 20.41 10.73 3.91
N ILE A 17 21.12 9.68 3.50
CA ILE A 17 20.84 8.88 2.30
C ILE A 17 20.70 9.75 1.03
N PRO A 18 21.77 10.45 0.61
CA PRO A 18 21.73 11.34 -0.56
C PRO A 18 21.32 10.62 -1.85
N GLU A 19 21.45 9.29 -1.90
CA GLU A 19 21.12 8.45 -3.05
C GLU A 19 19.63 8.48 -3.43
N ILE A 20 18.74 8.86 -2.51
CA ILE A 20 17.29 8.94 -2.76
C ILE A 20 16.89 10.32 -3.31
N ASN A 21 17.76 11.33 -3.19
CA ASN A 21 17.44 12.69 -3.65
C ASN A 21 17.21 12.72 -5.17
N GLY A 22 16.06 13.28 -5.57
CA GLY A 22 15.65 13.31 -6.98
C GLY A 22 15.17 11.96 -7.53
N LYS A 23 15.01 10.93 -6.69
CA LYS A 23 14.44 9.63 -7.08
C LYS A 23 13.01 9.47 -6.57
N LEU A 24 12.23 8.70 -7.32
CA LEU A 24 10.94 8.21 -6.85
C LEU A 24 11.14 7.10 -5.82
N VAL A 25 10.28 7.06 -4.81
CA VAL A 25 10.24 6.02 -3.81
C VAL A 25 9.09 5.07 -4.12
N LYS A 26 9.37 3.78 -3.99
CA LYS A 26 8.38 2.71 -4.13
C LYS A 26 7.87 2.31 -2.76
N SER A 27 6.55 2.40 -2.57
CA SER A 27 5.90 1.99 -1.33
C SER A 27 4.89 0.88 -1.61
N ILE A 28 4.84 -0.09 -0.70
CA ILE A 28 3.88 -1.20 -0.74
C ILE A 28 3.10 -1.14 0.56
N ILE A 29 1.79 -0.91 0.48
CA ILE A 29 0.88 -0.94 1.62
C ILE A 29 0.24 -2.33 1.65
N ARG A 30 0.20 -2.96 2.82
CA ARG A 30 -0.39 -4.29 3.00
C ARG A 30 -1.27 -4.36 4.25
N VAL A 31 -2.41 -5.02 4.12
CA VAL A 31 -3.23 -5.44 5.26
C VAL A 31 -2.79 -6.84 5.66
N VAL A 32 -2.35 -7.00 6.90
CA VAL A 32 -1.83 -8.27 7.43
C VAL A 32 -2.41 -8.56 8.79
N PHE A 33 -2.37 -9.82 9.22
CA PHE A 33 -2.75 -10.16 10.59
C PHE A 33 -1.75 -9.58 11.58
N HIS A 34 -2.27 -8.91 12.61
CA HIS A 34 -1.44 -8.45 13.73
C HIS A 34 -1.12 -9.59 14.71
N ASP A 35 -2.07 -10.51 14.92
CA ASP A 35 -1.89 -11.67 15.79
C ASP A 35 -0.86 -12.64 15.20
N ARG A 36 0.21 -12.91 15.98
CA ARG A 36 1.32 -13.76 15.57
C ARG A 36 0.90 -15.19 15.21
N ARG A 37 -0.09 -15.76 15.89
CA ARG A 37 -0.57 -17.11 15.60
C ARG A 37 -1.23 -17.15 14.22
N LEU A 38 -1.99 -16.11 13.88
CA LEU A 38 -2.66 -16.01 12.58
C LEU A 38 -1.68 -15.74 11.44
N GLN A 39 -0.59 -15.02 11.69
CA GLN A 39 0.48 -14.79 10.69
C GLN A 39 1.07 -16.10 10.14
N TYR A 40 1.26 -17.13 10.98
CA TYR A 40 1.73 -18.45 10.52
C TYR A 40 0.78 -19.13 9.53
N THR A 41 -0.49 -18.74 9.53
CA THR A 41 -1.54 -19.29 8.67
C THR A 41 -2.09 -18.25 7.69
N GLU A 42 -1.43 -17.09 7.54
CA GLU A 42 -1.96 -15.94 6.80
C GLU A 42 -2.27 -16.30 5.34
N HIS A 43 -1.39 -17.04 4.68
CA HIS A 43 -1.64 -17.51 3.32
C HIS A 43 -2.94 -18.34 3.21
N GLN A 44 -3.17 -19.26 4.16
CA GLN A 44 -4.39 -20.09 4.16
C GLN A 44 -5.64 -19.26 4.44
N GLN A 45 -5.55 -18.27 5.35
CA GLN A 45 -6.65 -17.36 5.65
C GLN A 45 -7.00 -16.50 4.42
N LEU A 46 -6.00 -15.98 3.71
CA LEU A 46 -6.20 -15.17 2.50
C LEU A 46 -6.75 -15.99 1.34
N GLU A 47 -6.27 -17.21 1.12
CA GLU A 47 -6.83 -18.10 0.09
C GLU A 47 -8.26 -18.52 0.42
N GLY A 48 -8.55 -18.84 1.69
CA GLY A 48 -9.90 -19.13 2.15
C GLY A 48 -10.84 -17.93 1.94
N TRP A 49 -10.36 -16.71 2.20
CA TRP A 49 -11.11 -15.49 1.93
C TRP A 49 -11.40 -15.31 0.44
N LYS A 50 -10.36 -15.43 -0.39
CA LYS A 50 -10.43 -15.31 -1.85
C LYS A 50 -11.42 -16.28 -2.48
N TRP A 51 -11.44 -17.52 -2.00
CA TRP A 51 -12.36 -18.54 -2.49
C TRP A 51 -13.82 -18.18 -2.25
N ASN A 52 -14.12 -17.57 -1.11
CA ASN A 52 -15.47 -17.14 -0.76
C ASN A 52 -15.89 -15.83 -1.44
N ARG A 53 -14.94 -15.07 -1.98
CA ARG A 53 -15.15 -13.73 -2.56
C ARG A 53 -14.32 -13.55 -3.84
N PRO A 54 -14.66 -14.28 -4.91
CA PRO A 54 -13.89 -14.22 -6.16
C PRO A 54 -13.98 -12.83 -6.79
N GLY A 55 -12.83 -12.21 -7.03
CA GLY A 55 -12.73 -10.89 -7.65
C GLY A 55 -12.64 -9.72 -6.67
N ASP A 56 -13.02 -9.93 -5.40
CA ASP A 56 -12.88 -8.89 -4.37
C ASP A 56 -11.42 -8.75 -3.95
N ARG A 57 -11.07 -7.54 -3.48
CA ARG A 57 -9.77 -7.23 -2.88
C ARG A 57 -9.97 -6.81 -1.42
N LEU A 58 -8.96 -7.10 -0.60
CA LEU A 58 -8.91 -6.73 0.81
C LEU A 58 -8.36 -5.31 1.02
N LEU A 59 -7.63 -4.81 0.03
CA LEU A 59 -7.03 -3.49 0.07
C LEU A 59 -7.05 -2.91 -1.34
N ASP A 60 -7.70 -1.77 -1.47
CA ASP A 60 -7.74 -0.98 -2.69
C ASP A 60 -7.25 0.45 -2.44
N LEU A 61 -6.84 1.11 -3.52
CA LEU A 61 -6.43 2.51 -3.54
C LEU A 61 -7.49 3.33 -4.25
N ASP A 62 -8.04 4.33 -3.57
CA ASP A 62 -8.99 5.28 -4.11
C ASP A 62 -8.24 6.31 -4.97
N ILE A 63 -8.10 5.97 -6.26
CA ILE A 63 -7.31 6.76 -7.22
C ILE A 63 -7.84 8.19 -7.35
N PRO A 64 -9.15 8.44 -7.51
CA PRO A 64 -9.67 9.80 -7.60
C PRO A 64 -9.37 10.69 -6.38
N MET A 65 -9.30 10.11 -5.18
CA MET A 65 -8.96 10.86 -3.95
C MET A 65 -7.46 11.01 -3.71
N SER A 66 -6.63 10.13 -4.29
CA SER A 66 -5.19 10.10 -4.06
C SER A 66 -4.45 11.18 -4.83
N VAL A 67 -3.36 11.68 -4.24
CA VAL A 67 -2.54 12.77 -4.78
C VAL A 67 -1.09 12.35 -4.82
N GLY A 68 -0.41 12.56 -5.95
CA GLY A 68 1.04 12.34 -6.08
C GLY A 68 1.48 10.87 -6.20
N VAL A 69 0.55 9.91 -6.10
CA VAL A 69 0.80 8.48 -6.36
C VAL A 69 0.81 8.21 -7.87
N ILE A 70 1.80 7.47 -8.36
CA ILE A 70 1.96 7.11 -9.77
C ILE A 70 2.43 5.65 -9.91
N ASP A 71 2.36 5.09 -11.13
CA ASP A 71 2.73 3.70 -11.41
C ASP A 71 2.10 2.70 -10.42
N ILE A 72 0.80 2.86 -10.20
CA ILE A 72 0.03 2.02 -9.26
C ILE A 72 -0.03 0.60 -9.81
N LYS A 73 0.33 -0.38 -8.98
CA LYS A 73 0.33 -1.81 -9.30
C LYS A 73 -0.43 -2.58 -8.25
N THR A 74 -1.36 -3.41 -8.73
CA THR A 74 -2.08 -4.40 -7.92
C THR A 74 -1.83 -5.78 -8.50
N ASN A 75 -1.37 -6.72 -7.66
CA ASN A 75 -1.20 -8.10 -8.07
C ASN A 75 -2.52 -8.86 -7.80
N PRO A 76 -3.13 -9.50 -8.80
CA PRO A 76 -4.34 -10.32 -8.60
C PRO A 76 -4.16 -11.45 -7.57
N SER A 77 -2.94 -11.94 -7.38
CA SER A 77 -2.60 -12.95 -6.36
C SER A 77 -2.33 -12.36 -4.97
N GLN A 78 -2.16 -11.04 -4.85
CA GLN A 78 -1.96 -10.35 -3.57
C GLN A 78 -3.10 -9.35 -3.35
N LEU A 79 -4.24 -9.87 -2.89
CA LEU A 79 -5.48 -9.11 -2.68
C LEU A 79 -5.37 -8.09 -1.54
N ASN A 80 -4.40 -8.29 -0.64
CA ASN A 80 -4.17 -7.49 0.55
C ASN A 80 -3.07 -6.44 0.39
N ALA A 81 -2.63 -6.15 -0.84
CA ALA A 81 -1.49 -5.28 -1.11
C ALA A 81 -1.71 -4.34 -2.30
N VAL A 82 -1.19 -3.12 -2.18
CA VAL A 82 -1.08 -2.16 -3.28
C VAL A 82 0.35 -1.60 -3.32
N GLU A 83 0.90 -1.42 -4.52
CA GLU A 83 2.20 -0.83 -4.76
C GLU A 83 2.04 0.45 -5.58
N PHE A 84 2.85 1.48 -5.29
CA PHE A 84 2.91 2.69 -6.10
C PHE A 84 4.28 3.38 -5.92
N LEU A 85 4.58 4.27 -6.86
CA LEU A 85 5.69 5.21 -6.79
C LEU A 85 5.20 6.58 -6.34
N TRP A 86 6.05 7.34 -5.65
CA TRP A 86 5.78 8.72 -5.28
C TRP A 86 7.07 9.53 -5.17
N ASP A 87 6.94 10.85 -5.18
CA ASP A 87 8.05 11.80 -5.09
C ASP A 87 8.19 12.32 -3.65
N PRO A 88 9.30 12.02 -2.95
CA PRO A 88 9.57 12.50 -1.59
C PRO A 88 9.53 14.02 -1.42
N THR A 89 9.74 14.77 -2.50
CA THR A 89 9.79 16.24 -2.48
C THR A 89 8.41 16.89 -2.67
N LYS A 90 7.37 16.10 -2.94
CA LYS A 90 6.00 16.57 -3.20
C LYS A 90 5.04 16.12 -2.11
N CYS A 91 3.96 16.89 -1.94
CA CYS A 91 2.82 16.44 -1.14
C CYS A 91 2.18 15.21 -1.81
N THR A 92 2.27 14.06 -1.15
CA THR A 92 1.70 12.80 -1.63
C THR A 92 0.79 12.21 -0.56
N SER A 93 -0.42 11.83 -0.97
CA SER A 93 -1.41 11.16 -0.13
C SER A 93 -2.01 9.97 -0.86
N ALA A 94 -1.93 8.79 -0.26
CA ALA A 94 -2.59 7.58 -0.74
C ALA A 94 -3.88 7.37 0.05
N PHE A 95 -5.02 7.33 -0.62
CA PHE A 95 -6.29 6.99 0.01
C PHE A 95 -6.55 5.50 -0.16
N ILE A 96 -6.74 4.80 0.96
CA ILE A 96 -6.93 3.35 0.97
C ILE A 96 -8.32 2.96 1.47
N GLN A 97 -8.84 1.87 0.92
CA GLN A 97 -10.07 1.23 1.36
C GLN A 97 -9.76 -0.22 1.76
N VAL A 98 -10.25 -0.64 2.93
CA VAL A 98 -10.14 -2.01 3.49
C VAL A 98 -11.53 -2.62 3.63
#